data_AF-A0A8J3B0I7-F1
#
_entry.id   AF-A0A8J3B0I7-F1
#
_cell.length_a   1.000
_cell.length_b   1.000
_cell.length_c   1.000
_cell.angle_alpha   90.00
_cell.angle_beta   90.00
_cell.angle_gamma   90.00
#
_symmetry.space_group_name_H-M   'P 1'
#
loop_
_entity.id
_entity.type
_entity.pdbx_description
1 polymer ?
#
loop_
_entity_poly.entity_id
_entity_poly.type
_entity_poly.pdbx_seq_one_letter_code
_entity_poly.pdbx_strand_id
1 'polypeptide(L)'
;MVAFSGKTKLVLGAVALTVVGGLGGWQLPRLLDGQPSYTGEPASALAGGLGCTGYQKDPVRDEQVFSYFDRGTCSLDGTVVTLTTFRDEAEGKSFRTLMNGVIPLLHPTWRGAAIAEGDGWSVADKVNLTPTAAENAVRALGAGRVHVIPFAAGGTAATPAAAATPTAAATPAPRRPTAPRPTATPARRR
;
A
#
# COMPACT_ATOMS: atom_id res chain seq x y z
N MET A 1 1.47 -13.20 -62.05
CA MET A 1 2.13 -11.88 -61.89
C MET A 1 1.00 -10.88 -61.77
N VAL A 2 0.76 -10.22 -60.63
CA VAL A 2 1.63 -9.24 -59.97
C VAL A 2 1.53 -9.41 -58.44
N ALA A 3 2.68 -9.31 -57.78
CA ALA A 3 2.84 -9.33 -56.33
C ALA A 3 2.73 -7.91 -55.77
N PHE A 4 2.07 -7.74 -54.62
CA PHE A 4 2.27 -6.58 -53.75
C PHE A 4 2.60 -7.07 -52.33
N SER A 5 3.75 -6.60 -51.88
CA SER A 5 4.45 -6.96 -50.65
C SER A 5 4.35 -5.80 -49.68
N GLY A 6 3.97 -6.08 -48.43
CA GLY A 6 4.59 -5.42 -47.27
C GLY A 6 3.77 -4.43 -46.43
N LYS A 7 3.75 -4.76 -45.12
CA LYS A 7 3.97 -3.90 -43.93
C LYS A 7 2.76 -3.39 -43.13
N THR A 8 2.40 -4.20 -42.13
CA THR A 8 2.37 -3.95 -40.67
C THR A 8 1.88 -2.60 -40.09
N LYS A 9 1.15 -2.75 -38.95
CA LYS A 9 0.78 -1.78 -37.88
C LYS A 9 -0.55 -1.08 -38.15
N LEU A 10 -1.54 -1.00 -37.24
CA LEU A 10 -1.60 -1.05 -35.78
C LEU A 10 -2.99 -1.58 -35.40
N VAL A 11 -3.06 -2.64 -34.59
CA VAL A 11 -4.32 -2.99 -33.91
C VAL A 11 -4.40 -2.08 -32.69
N LEU A 12 -5.08 -0.94 -32.81
CA LEU A 12 -5.53 -0.18 -31.64
C LEU A 12 -6.63 -1.03 -30.97
N GLY A 13 -6.23 -1.76 -29.93
CA GLY A 13 -7.15 -2.39 -29.00
C GLY A 13 -7.86 -1.30 -28.19
N ALA A 14 -9.03 -0.88 -28.65
CA ALA A 14 -9.98 -0.15 -27.82
C ALA A 14 -10.60 -1.15 -26.84
N VAL A 15 -10.02 -1.27 -25.64
CA VAL A 15 -10.67 -1.92 -24.52
C VAL A 15 -11.77 -0.96 -24.05
N ALA A 16 -12.98 -1.15 -24.61
CA ALA A 16 -14.18 -0.50 -24.13
C ALA A 16 -14.55 -1.12 -22.76
N LEU A 17 -14.19 -0.42 -21.68
CA LEU A 17 -14.71 -0.69 -20.34
C LEU A 17 -16.18 -0.25 -20.30
N THR A 18 -17.10 -1.18 -20.54
CA THR A 18 -18.53 -0.99 -20.29
C THR A 18 -18.78 -1.05 -18.79
N VAL A 19 -18.83 0.12 -18.14
CA VAL A 19 -19.35 0.28 -16.78
C VAL A 19 -20.87 0.15 -16.84
N VAL A 20 -21.40 -0.95 -16.31
CA VAL A 20 -22.85 -1.14 -16.11
C VAL A 20 -23.29 -0.30 -14.91
N GLY A 21 -24.37 0.47 -15.10
CA GLY A 21 -24.74 1.60 -14.27
C GLY A 21 -25.40 1.30 -12.93
N GLY A 22 -25.23 2.28 -12.03
CA GLY A 22 -26.07 2.59 -10.87
C GLY A 22 -26.07 4.11 -10.71
N LEU A 23 -27.26 4.70 -10.66
CA LEU A 23 -27.53 6.14 -10.74
C LEU A 23 -26.93 6.93 -9.56
N GLY A 24 -25.88 7.71 -9.83
CA GLY A 24 -25.32 8.73 -8.96
C GLY A 24 -24.28 9.50 -9.75
N GLY A 25 -24.32 10.83 -9.73
CA GLY A 25 -23.43 11.68 -10.54
C GLY A 25 -21.96 11.25 -10.41
N TRP A 26 -21.39 10.75 -11.50
CA TRP A 26 -20.00 10.35 -11.57
C TRP A 26 -19.12 11.61 -11.58
N GLN A 27 -18.82 12.13 -10.40
CA GLN A 27 -17.64 12.97 -10.21
C GLN A 27 -16.44 12.07 -10.43
N LEU A 28 -15.90 12.11 -11.65
CA LEU A 28 -14.60 11.52 -11.95
C LEU A 28 -13.57 12.20 -11.04
N PRO A 29 -12.70 11.43 -10.36
CA PRO A 29 -11.67 12.00 -9.52
C PRO A 29 -10.82 12.97 -10.33
N ARG A 30 -10.40 14.08 -9.71
CA ARG A 30 -9.51 15.03 -10.37
C ARG A 30 -8.17 14.34 -10.63
N LEU A 31 -7.77 14.29 -11.89
CA LEU A 31 -6.44 13.82 -12.27
C LEU A 31 -5.46 14.99 -12.09
N LEU A 32 -4.62 14.90 -11.07
CA LEU A 32 -3.48 15.79 -10.87
C LEU A 32 -2.24 15.01 -11.30
N ASP A 33 -1.48 15.55 -12.26
CA ASP A 33 -0.26 14.92 -12.80
C ASP A 33 -0.45 13.46 -13.28
N GLY A 34 -1.64 13.12 -13.76
CA GLY A 34 -1.98 11.77 -14.24
C GLY A 34 -2.33 10.75 -13.15
N GLN A 35 -2.52 11.21 -11.90
CA GLN A 35 -2.91 10.39 -10.75
C GLN A 35 -4.27 10.85 -10.18
N PRO A 36 -5.16 9.93 -9.77
CA PRO A 36 -6.43 10.29 -9.17
C PRO A 36 -6.24 10.89 -7.77
N SER A 37 -6.71 12.12 -7.58
CA SER A 37 -6.85 12.76 -6.27
C SER A 37 -8.29 12.70 -5.80
N TYR A 38 -8.45 12.43 -4.51
CA TYR A 38 -9.75 12.37 -3.82
C TYR A 38 -9.91 13.46 -2.77
N THR A 39 -9.07 14.50 -2.84
CA THR A 39 -9.14 15.66 -1.95
C THR A 39 -10.47 16.40 -2.13
N GLY A 40 -11.25 16.48 -1.06
CA GLY A 40 -12.59 17.07 -1.06
C GLY A 40 -13.66 16.24 -1.77
N GLU A 41 -13.33 15.00 -2.17
CA GLU A 41 -14.27 14.08 -2.81
C GLU A 41 -14.92 13.16 -1.78
N PRO A 42 -16.20 12.77 -1.94
CA PRO A 42 -16.87 11.88 -1.00
C PRO A 42 -16.26 10.47 -1.04
N ALA A 43 -16.33 9.76 0.08
CA ALA A 43 -15.80 8.40 0.18
C ALA A 43 -16.51 7.40 -0.76
N SER A 44 -17.71 7.72 -1.25
CA SER A 44 -18.39 6.97 -2.31
C SER A 44 -17.68 7.06 -3.66
N ALA A 45 -17.06 8.20 -3.99
CA ALA A 45 -16.27 8.36 -5.22
C ALA A 45 -15.00 7.48 -5.16
N LEU A 46 -14.35 7.45 -3.99
CA LEU A 46 -13.24 6.53 -3.72
C LEU A 46 -13.67 5.06 -3.82
N ALA A 47 -14.84 4.70 -3.28
CA ALA A 47 -15.41 3.36 -3.43
C ALA A 47 -15.60 2.98 -4.90
N GLY A 48 -16.11 3.91 -5.72
CA GLY A 48 -16.24 3.72 -7.17
C GLY A 48 -14.90 3.51 -7.86
N GLY A 49 -13.89 4.31 -7.53
CA GLY A 49 -12.53 4.17 -8.07
C GLY A 49 -11.87 2.84 -7.71
N LEU A 50 -12.17 2.30 -6.53
CA LEU A 50 -11.67 1.00 -6.08
C LEU A 50 -12.42 -0.20 -6.69
N GLY A 51 -13.56 0.02 -7.35
CA GLY A 51 -14.45 -1.07 -7.77
C GLY A 51 -15.11 -1.78 -6.58
N CYS A 52 -15.29 -1.07 -5.46
CA CYS A 52 -15.85 -1.61 -4.23
C CYS A 52 -17.35 -1.90 -4.37
N THR A 53 -17.84 -2.91 -3.66
CA THR A 53 -19.28 -3.24 -3.62
C THR A 53 -19.88 -2.98 -2.24
N GLY A 54 -21.19 -2.68 -2.20
CA GLY A 54 -21.93 -2.52 -0.95
C GLY A 54 -21.45 -1.35 -0.08
N TYR A 55 -21.10 -0.22 -0.70
CA TYR A 55 -20.67 0.97 0.04
C TYR A 55 -21.74 1.44 1.04
N GLN A 56 -21.33 1.63 2.29
CA GLN A 56 -22.14 2.17 3.37
C GLN A 56 -21.40 3.33 4.01
N LYS A 57 -22.04 4.50 4.02
CA LYS A 57 -21.50 5.69 4.68
C LYS A 57 -21.54 5.51 6.20
N ASP A 58 -20.45 5.87 6.87
CA ASP A 58 -20.42 5.87 8.32
C ASP A 58 -21.22 7.05 8.86
N PRO A 59 -21.97 6.88 9.97
CA PRO A 59 -22.59 8.00 10.63
C PRO A 59 -21.51 8.98 11.12
N VAL A 60 -21.71 10.27 10.88
CA VAL A 60 -20.86 11.33 11.44
C VAL A 60 -21.00 11.29 12.96
N ARG A 61 -19.88 11.13 13.66
CA ARG A 61 -19.83 11.24 15.12
C ARG A 61 -19.10 12.52 15.49
N ASP A 62 -19.62 13.30 16.43
CA ASP A 62 -18.98 14.58 16.81
C ASP A 62 -17.69 14.39 17.64
N GLU A 63 -17.45 13.18 18.15
CA GLU A 63 -16.35 12.85 19.08
C GLU A 63 -15.16 12.18 18.38
N GLN A 64 -14.68 12.74 17.27
CA GLN A 64 -13.59 12.14 16.52
C GLN A 64 -12.24 12.75 16.88
N VAL A 65 -11.26 11.88 17.07
CA VAL A 65 -9.88 12.26 17.43
C VAL A 65 -9.14 12.90 16.24
N PHE A 66 -9.68 12.80 15.02
CA PHE A 66 -9.09 13.38 13.82
C PHE A 66 -10.17 13.90 12.86
N SER A 67 -9.82 14.92 12.07
CA SER A 67 -10.70 15.46 11.02
C SER A 67 -10.60 14.60 9.76
N TYR A 68 -11.74 14.40 9.12
CA TYR A 68 -11.85 13.87 7.76
C TYR A 68 -13.03 14.52 7.04
N PHE A 69 -13.04 14.43 5.71
CA PHE A 69 -14.14 14.92 4.90
C PHE A 69 -15.32 13.95 4.91
N ASP A 70 -15.06 12.70 4.53
CA ASP A 70 -16.08 11.66 4.50
C ASP A 70 -15.48 10.29 4.84
N ARG A 71 -16.33 9.38 5.35
CA ARG A 71 -15.93 8.02 5.70
C ARG A 71 -17.04 7.02 5.42
N GLY A 72 -16.67 5.83 5.01
CA GLY A 72 -17.59 4.72 4.89
C GLY A 72 -16.88 3.38 4.81
N THR A 73 -17.64 2.32 4.62
CA THR A 73 -17.13 0.95 4.47
C THR A 73 -17.66 0.32 3.20
N CYS A 74 -16.88 -0.56 2.58
CA CYS A 74 -17.28 -1.32 1.41
C CYS A 74 -16.53 -2.67 1.36
N SER A 75 -16.96 -3.57 0.48
CA SER A 75 -16.28 -4.83 0.21
C SER A 75 -15.35 -4.68 -0.99
N LEU A 76 -14.05 -4.89 -0.77
CA LEU A 76 -12.98 -4.94 -1.77
C LEU A 76 -12.41 -6.35 -1.78
N ASP A 77 -12.56 -7.08 -2.89
CA ASP A 77 -12.11 -8.48 -3.03
C ASP A 77 -12.54 -9.40 -1.88
N GLY A 78 -13.76 -9.21 -1.36
CA GLY A 78 -14.31 -9.97 -0.24
C GLY A 78 -13.84 -9.52 1.14
N THR A 79 -12.99 -8.49 1.22
CA THR A 79 -12.54 -7.88 2.48
C THR A 79 -13.33 -6.60 2.74
N VAL A 80 -13.86 -6.45 3.95
CA VAL A 80 -14.52 -5.20 4.35
C VAL A 80 -13.45 -4.17 4.69
N VAL A 81 -13.39 -3.10 3.91
CA VAL A 81 -12.45 -1.99 4.09
C VAL A 81 -13.18 -0.73 4.55
N THR A 82 -12.50 0.07 5.35
CA THR A 82 -12.86 1.43 5.70
C THR A 82 -12.19 2.39 4.73
N LEU A 83 -12.99 3.25 4.11
CA LEU A 83 -12.58 4.29 3.18
C LEU A 83 -12.68 5.64 3.88
N THR A 84 -11.60 6.42 3.88
CA THR A 84 -11.57 7.77 4.45
C THR A 84 -11.07 8.75 3.41
N THR A 85 -11.77 9.87 3.21
CA THR A 85 -11.31 10.98 2.36
C THR A 85 -11.10 12.25 3.18
N PHE A 86 -10.23 13.14 2.70
CA PHE A 86 -9.80 14.35 3.40
C PHE A 86 -10.16 15.60 2.59
N ARG A 87 -10.44 16.73 3.25
CA ARG A 87 -10.77 18.00 2.57
C ARG A 87 -9.57 18.60 1.88
N ASP A 88 -8.40 18.41 2.48
CA ASP A 88 -7.13 18.93 2.03
C ASP A 88 -5.99 17.99 2.44
N GLU A 89 -4.79 18.28 1.93
CA GLU A 89 -3.59 17.51 2.24
C GLU A 89 -3.15 17.64 3.70
N ALA A 90 -3.50 18.74 4.37
CA ALA A 90 -3.13 18.97 5.76
C ALA A 90 -3.90 18.03 6.69
N GLU A 91 -5.18 17.78 6.43
CA GLU A 91 -5.98 16.76 7.10
C GLU A 91 -5.37 15.36 6.90
N GLY A 92 -5.04 14.99 5.66
CA GLY A 92 -4.42 13.68 5.36
C GLY A 92 -3.06 13.49 6.05
N LYS A 93 -2.24 14.54 6.12
CA LYS A 93 -0.96 14.52 6.84
C LYS A 93 -1.15 14.41 8.36
N SER A 94 -2.17 15.07 8.90
CA SER A 94 -2.52 14.98 10.32
C SER A 94 -2.97 13.57 10.69
N PHE A 95 -3.81 12.96 9.85
CA PHE A 95 -4.22 11.55 9.98
C PHE A 95 -3.01 10.61 10.00
N ARG A 96 -2.08 10.77 9.04
CA ARG A 96 -0.84 9.97 9.01
C ARG A 96 0.00 10.13 10.28
N THR A 97 0.13 11.35 10.76
CA THR A 97 0.89 11.65 12.00
C THR A 97 0.25 10.93 13.19
N LEU A 98 -1.08 10.92 13.28
CA LEU A 98 -1.81 10.21 14.31
C LEU A 98 -1.66 8.68 14.20
N MET A 99 -1.75 8.13 12.98
CA MET A 99 -1.56 6.71 12.70
C MET A 99 -0.15 6.21 13.05
N ASN A 100 0.86 7.08 12.93
CA ASN A 100 2.26 6.75 13.24
C ASN A 100 2.66 6.99 14.69
N GLY A 101 2.15 8.03 15.32
CA GLY A 101 2.57 8.44 16.66
C GLY A 101 1.70 7.89 17.77
N VAL A 102 0.38 7.93 17.60
CA VAL A 102 -0.58 7.74 18.69
C VAL A 102 -1.18 6.34 18.66
N ILE A 103 -1.61 5.88 17.48
CA ILE A 103 -2.29 4.60 17.32
C ILE A 103 -1.45 3.39 17.79
N PRO A 104 -0.13 3.30 17.53
CA PRO A 104 0.68 2.20 18.04
C PRO A 104 0.70 2.11 19.58
N LEU A 105 0.50 3.23 20.26
CA LEU A 105 0.46 3.31 21.72
C LEU A 105 -0.93 2.92 22.26
N LEU A 106 -2.00 3.31 21.58
CA LEU A 106 -3.39 3.03 22.00
C LEU A 106 -3.88 1.64 21.58
N HIS A 107 -3.41 1.12 20.45
CA HIS A 107 -3.85 -0.15 19.86
C HIS A 107 -2.65 -1.06 19.55
N PRO A 108 -2.03 -1.66 20.58
CA PRO A 108 -0.85 -2.52 20.40
C PRO A 108 -1.14 -3.80 19.60
N THR A 109 -2.41 -4.14 19.36
CA THR A 109 -2.84 -5.24 18.50
C THR A 109 -2.73 -4.91 17.01
N TRP A 110 -2.58 -3.63 16.64
CA TRP A 110 -2.41 -3.19 15.25
C TRP A 110 -0.95 -3.26 14.79
N ARG A 111 -0.14 -4.14 15.41
CA ARG A 111 1.25 -4.36 15.03
C ARG A 111 1.32 -5.03 13.65
N GLY A 112 2.07 -4.43 12.73
CA GLY A 112 2.14 -4.92 11.35
C GLY A 112 0.88 -4.65 10.54
N ALA A 113 -0.07 -3.87 11.09
CA ALA A 113 -1.19 -3.35 10.34
C ALA A 113 -0.70 -2.49 9.18
N ALA A 114 -1.41 -2.58 8.06
CA ALA A 114 -1.15 -1.83 6.86
C ALA A 114 -2.38 -1.04 6.45
N ILE A 115 -2.12 0.17 5.99
CA ILE A 115 -3.11 1.05 5.38
C ILE A 115 -2.62 1.45 4.00
N ALA A 116 -3.52 1.62 3.05
CA ALA A 116 -3.24 2.32 1.82
C ALA A 116 -3.56 3.80 1.99
N GLU A 117 -2.74 4.65 1.40
CA GLU A 117 -2.96 6.09 1.39
C GLU A 117 -2.47 6.72 0.10
N GLY A 118 -3.12 7.81 -0.28
CA GLY A 118 -2.72 8.65 -1.40
C GLY A 118 -3.24 10.07 -1.21
N ASP A 119 -3.28 10.84 -2.29
CA ASP A 119 -3.64 12.26 -2.22
C ASP A 119 -5.13 12.44 -1.94
N GLY A 120 -5.43 12.79 -0.68
CA GLY A 120 -6.79 13.03 -0.21
C GLY A 120 -7.56 11.78 0.23
N TRP A 121 -6.91 10.61 0.37
CA TRP A 121 -7.59 9.38 0.78
C TRP A 121 -6.74 8.40 1.61
N SER A 122 -7.43 7.53 2.35
CA SER A 122 -6.88 6.34 3.00
C SER A 122 -7.87 5.17 2.97
N VAL A 123 -7.34 3.95 2.81
CA VAL A 123 -8.09 2.69 2.86
C VAL A 123 -7.43 1.75 3.86
N ALA A 124 -8.24 1.12 4.70
CA ALA A 124 -7.76 0.18 5.70
C ALA A 124 -8.73 -0.99 5.86
N ASP A 125 -8.24 -2.22 6.01
CA ASP A 125 -9.10 -3.36 6.35
C ASP A 125 -9.74 -3.13 7.73
N LYS A 126 -11.07 -3.19 7.78
CA LYS A 126 -11.86 -2.81 8.96
C LYS A 126 -11.60 -3.73 10.16
N VAL A 127 -11.24 -4.99 9.91
CA VAL A 127 -11.14 -6.01 10.95
C VAL A 127 -9.67 -6.26 11.31
N ASN A 128 -8.84 -6.54 10.31
CA ASN A 128 -7.51 -7.09 10.53
C ASN A 128 -6.37 -6.18 10.05
N LEU A 129 -6.69 -5.05 9.41
CA LEU A 129 -5.70 -4.11 8.85
C LEU A 129 -4.61 -4.82 8.02
N THR A 130 -5.00 -5.78 7.19
CA THR A 130 -4.06 -6.63 6.46
C THR A 130 -3.32 -5.88 5.34
N PRO A 131 -2.05 -6.21 5.07
CA PRO A 131 -1.30 -5.70 3.90
C PRO A 131 -2.00 -5.95 2.58
N THR A 132 -2.65 -7.10 2.41
CA THR A 132 -3.33 -7.49 1.18
C THR A 132 -4.39 -6.48 0.74
N ALA A 133 -5.22 -6.00 1.67
CA ALA A 133 -6.26 -5.02 1.36
C ALA A 133 -5.66 -3.67 0.93
N ALA A 134 -4.58 -3.25 1.59
CA ALA A 134 -3.87 -2.02 1.24
C ALA A 134 -3.20 -2.13 -0.15
N GLU A 135 -2.53 -3.24 -0.42
CA GLU A 135 -1.90 -3.50 -1.73
C GLU A 135 -2.94 -3.55 -2.86
N ASN A 136 -4.09 -4.19 -2.63
CA ASN A 136 -5.16 -4.24 -3.62
C ASN A 136 -5.74 -2.84 -3.87
N ALA A 137 -5.90 -2.01 -2.84
CA ALA A 137 -6.38 -0.64 -3.00
C ALA A 137 -5.42 0.22 -3.85
N VAL A 138 -4.12 0.19 -3.55
CA VAL A 138 -3.10 0.91 -4.34
C VAL A 138 -3.07 0.41 -5.79
N ARG A 139 -3.15 -0.91 -5.99
CA ARG A 139 -3.18 -1.52 -7.32
C ARG A 139 -4.42 -1.11 -8.11
N ALA A 140 -5.59 -1.09 -7.48
CA ALA A 140 -6.86 -0.73 -8.12
C ALA A 140 -6.88 0.73 -8.56
N LEU A 141 -6.36 1.64 -7.72
CA LEU A 141 -6.32 3.07 -8.03
C LEU A 141 -5.14 3.45 -8.94
N GLY A 142 -4.14 2.58 -9.08
CA GLY A 142 -2.89 2.88 -9.78
C GLY A 142 -2.09 4.02 -9.15
N ALA A 143 -2.35 4.30 -7.87
CA ALA A 143 -1.90 5.47 -7.15
C ALA A 143 -1.80 5.22 -5.64
N GLY A 144 -0.99 6.04 -4.96
CA GLY A 144 -0.77 5.96 -3.52
C GLY A 144 0.33 4.99 -3.12
N ARG A 145 0.37 4.65 -1.83
CA ARG A 145 1.35 3.74 -1.24
C ARG A 145 0.75 2.94 -0.09
N VAL A 146 1.34 1.77 0.13
CA VAL A 146 1.07 0.98 1.33
C VAL A 146 1.96 1.50 2.44
N HIS A 147 1.34 1.80 3.58
CA HIS A 147 2.01 2.25 4.78
C HIS A 147 1.79 1.22 5.89
N VAL A 148 2.90 0.65 6.39
CA VAL A 148 2.88 -0.30 7.50
C VAL A 148 3.09 0.46 8.80
N ILE A 149 2.17 0.30 9.75
CA ILE A 149 2.25 0.94 11.06
C ILE A 149 3.49 0.38 11.78
N PRO A 150 4.48 1.22 12.12
CA PRO A 150 5.74 0.76 12.67
C PRO A 150 5.55 0.18 14.08
N PHE A 151 6.41 -0.77 14.43
CA PHE A 151 6.59 -1.14 15.83
C PHE A 151 7.08 0.09 16.59
N ALA A 152 6.38 0.49 17.65
CA ALA A 152 7.02 1.31 18.67
C ALA A 152 8.18 0.45 19.21
N ALA A 153 9.42 0.75 18.78
CA ALA A 153 10.58 0.21 19.44
C ALA A 153 10.46 0.64 20.90
N GLY A 154 10.18 -0.32 21.79
CA GLY A 154 10.14 -0.07 23.22
C GLY A 154 11.39 0.72 23.59
N GLY A 155 11.18 1.87 24.23
CA GLY A 155 12.25 2.81 24.51
C GLY A 155 13.41 2.15 25.24
N THR A 156 14.52 2.01 24.53
CA THR A 156 15.81 2.46 25.04
C THR A 156 16.47 3.20 23.88
N ALA A 157 16.19 4.49 23.79
CA ALA A 157 17.12 5.40 23.15
C ALA A 157 18.41 5.35 23.97
N ALA A 158 19.29 4.39 23.67
CA ALA A 158 20.68 4.53 24.00
C ALA A 158 21.16 5.73 23.19
N THR A 159 21.40 6.84 23.88
CA THR A 159 22.23 7.93 23.40
C THR A 159 23.38 7.35 22.60
N PRO A 160 23.63 7.76 21.34
CA PRO A 160 24.86 7.38 20.68
C PRO A 160 25.99 7.93 21.54
N ALA A 161 26.63 7.05 22.30
CA ALA A 161 27.90 7.36 22.93
C ALA A 161 28.81 7.87 21.81
N ALA A 162 29.30 9.09 21.98
CA ALA A 162 30.19 9.76 21.06
C ALA A 162 31.24 8.75 20.55
N ALA A 163 31.35 8.69 19.22
CA ALA A 163 32.23 7.80 18.50
C ALA A 163 33.64 7.81 19.12
N ALA A 164 34.01 6.71 19.78
CA ALA A 164 35.41 6.40 19.98
C ALA A 164 35.99 6.00 18.62
N THR A 165 37.02 6.72 18.21
CA THR A 165 37.78 6.52 16.98
C THR A 165 38.21 5.05 16.83
N PRO A 166 37.90 4.36 15.72
CA PRO A 166 38.41 3.01 15.49
C PRO A 166 39.91 3.07 15.16
N THR A 167 40.73 2.61 16.11
CA THR A 167 42.13 2.24 15.86
C THR A 167 42.15 1.07 14.87
N ALA A 168 42.94 1.24 13.81
CA ALA A 168 43.13 0.27 12.74
C ALA A 168 43.50 -1.12 13.26
N ALA A 169 42.64 -2.11 12.99
CA ALA A 169 42.92 -3.52 13.24
C ALA A 169 43.24 -4.24 11.93
N ALA A 170 44.34 -5.00 12.01
CA ALA A 170 45.07 -5.70 10.97
C ALA A 170 44.25 -6.45 9.90
N THR A 171 44.76 -6.35 8.66
CA THR A 171 44.41 -7.14 7.49
C THR A 171 44.46 -8.66 7.78
N PRO A 172 43.38 -9.41 7.57
CA PRO A 172 43.43 -10.87 7.66
C PRO A 172 44.08 -11.50 6.43
N ALA A 173 44.96 -12.48 6.68
CA ALA A 173 45.68 -13.26 5.68
C ALA A 173 44.75 -14.12 4.78
N PRO A 174 45.14 -14.41 3.53
CA PRO A 174 44.33 -15.17 2.59
C PRO A 174 44.20 -16.64 3.02
N ARG A 175 42.95 -17.14 3.03
CA ARG A 175 42.62 -18.54 3.33
C ARG A 175 43.11 -19.47 2.22
N ARG A 176 43.79 -20.53 2.63
CA ARG A 176 44.30 -21.62 1.77
C ARG A 176 43.12 -22.44 1.18
N PRO A 177 43.15 -22.81 -0.10
CA PRO A 177 42.08 -23.60 -0.72
C PRO A 177 42.06 -25.04 -0.16
N THR A 178 40.87 -25.47 0.25
CA THR A 178 40.58 -26.82 0.76
C THR A 178 40.57 -27.82 -0.40
N ALA A 179 41.32 -28.92 -0.27
CA ALA A 179 41.36 -29.98 -1.26
C ALA A 179 40.03 -30.75 -1.37
N PRO A 180 39.65 -31.24 -2.58
CA PRO A 180 38.42 -31.99 -2.77
C PRO A 180 38.46 -33.38 -2.12
N ARG A 181 37.33 -33.74 -1.52
CA ARG A 181 37.09 -35.00 -0.80
C ARG A 181 36.95 -36.17 -1.81
N PRO A 182 37.65 -37.30 -1.63
CA PRO A 182 37.50 -38.45 -2.52
C PRO A 182 36.15 -39.13 -2.34
N THR A 183 35.51 -39.46 -3.47
CA THR A 183 34.22 -40.15 -3.55
C THR A 183 34.44 -41.65 -3.42
N ALA A 184 33.74 -42.30 -2.49
CA ALA A 184 33.84 -43.74 -2.27
C ALA A 184 33.05 -44.52 -3.33
N THR A 185 33.70 -45.51 -3.94
CA THR A 185 33.14 -46.46 -4.90
C THR A 185 32.25 -47.50 -4.18
N PRO A 186 31.00 -47.74 -4.61
CA PRO A 186 30.18 -48.79 -4.01
C PRO A 186 30.64 -50.19 -4.44
N ALA A 187 30.79 -51.07 -3.45
CA ALA A 187 31.14 -52.47 -3.63
C ALA A 187 29.99 -53.26 -4.25
N ARG A 188 30.26 -53.89 -5.39
CA ARG A 188 29.35 -54.81 -6.10
C ARG A 188 29.27 -56.12 -5.32
N ARG A 189 28.12 -56.42 -4.71
CA ARG A 189 27.82 -57.77 -4.19
C ARG A 189 27.33 -58.66 -5.33
N ARG A 190 27.71 -59.93 -5.20
CA ARG A 190 27.61 -61.03 -6.15
C ARG A 190 26.20 -61.34 -6.60
#